data_AF-A0A9N7R6S2-F1
#
_entry.id   AF-A0A9N7R6S2-F1
#
_cell.length_a   1.000
_cell.length_b   1.000
_cell.length_c   1.000
_cell.angle_alpha   90.00
_cell.angle_beta   90.00
_cell.angle_gamma   90.00
#
_symmetry.space_group_name_H-M   'P 1'
#
loop_
_entity.id
_entity.type
_entity.pdbx_description
1 polymer ?
#
loop_
_entity_poly.entity_id
_entity_poly.type
_entity_poly.pdbx_seq_one_letter_code
_entity_poly.pdbx_strand_id
1 'polypeptide(L)'
;MVKTTISLTAQDVIKEKPITLYSPQNPTPTQSIFLSNIDLAVTFPVETVFFYEALPNGVHGSTADVARRLKRAVEEVLLVPYYFMAGRLSFNDETKRVELVCNNAGAVFVSAKTRLSLEDLGNLSQPNPTFHRLVHRPGLYTSLAETAVFTIQANGFHDMHYIYQLVINP
;
A
#
# COMPACT_ATOMS: atom_id res chain seq x y z
N MET A 1 -0.64 -6.47 35.10
CA MET A 1 -1.43 -7.35 34.20
C MET A 1 -0.70 -7.42 32.87
N VAL A 2 -0.35 -8.62 32.41
CA VAL A 2 0.18 -8.81 31.04
C VAL A 2 -1.00 -8.63 30.10
N LYS A 3 -1.06 -7.53 29.34
CA LYS A 3 -2.06 -7.35 28.28
C LYS A 3 -1.85 -8.48 27.27
N THR A 4 -2.85 -9.35 27.11
CA THR A 4 -2.82 -10.44 26.14
C THR A 4 -2.86 -9.83 24.74
N THR A 5 -1.81 -10.06 23.94
CA THR A 5 -1.77 -9.65 22.53
C THR A 5 -2.94 -10.29 21.78
N ILE A 6 -3.81 -9.49 21.17
CA ILE A 6 -4.94 -10.00 20.38
C ILE A 6 -4.41 -10.57 19.06
N SER A 7 -4.93 -11.73 18.69
CA SER A 7 -4.75 -12.31 17.36
C SER A 7 -5.78 -11.72 16.41
N LEU A 8 -5.36 -10.90 15.45
CA LEU A 8 -6.27 -10.32 14.47
C LEU A 8 -6.99 -11.41 13.67
N THR A 9 -8.26 -11.18 13.36
CA THR A 9 -9.10 -12.00 12.47
C THR A 9 -9.54 -11.20 11.25
N ALA A 10 -10.10 -11.88 10.24
CA ALA A 10 -10.59 -11.21 9.03
C ALA A 10 -11.77 -10.26 9.30
N GLN A 11 -12.50 -10.47 10.40
CA GLN A 11 -13.64 -9.64 10.77
C GLN A 11 -13.22 -8.32 11.45
N ASP A 12 -11.97 -8.24 11.91
CA ASP A 12 -11.49 -7.04 12.62
C ASP A 12 -11.10 -5.91 11.68
N VAL A 13 -10.87 -6.18 10.39
CA VAL A 13 -10.47 -5.18 9.39
C VAL A 13 -11.43 -5.22 8.21
N ILE A 14 -12.26 -4.20 8.10
CA ILE A 14 -13.22 -4.06 6.99
C ILE A 14 -12.59 -3.15 5.95
N LYS A 15 -12.30 -3.70 4.76
CA LYS A 15 -11.68 -2.98 3.64
C LYS A 15 -12.75 -2.47 2.68
N GLU A 16 -12.65 -1.21 2.29
CA GLU A 16 -13.46 -0.64 1.22
C GLU A 16 -12.96 -1.14 -0.15
N LYS A 17 -13.76 -0.89 -1.20
CA LYS A 17 -13.37 -1.26 -2.57
C LYS A 17 -12.08 -0.52 -2.95
N PRO A 18 -11.08 -1.20 -3.53
CA PRO A 18 -9.88 -0.55 -4.04
C PRO A 18 -10.21 0.49 -5.11
N ILE A 19 -9.45 1.58 -5.10
CA ILE A 19 -9.47 2.61 -6.14
C ILE A 19 -8.07 2.79 -6.71
N THR A 20 -8.00 3.37 -7.90
CA THR A 20 -6.74 3.66 -8.57
C THR A 20 -6.39 5.14 -8.41
N LEU A 21 -5.13 5.42 -8.09
CA LEU A 21 -4.54 6.75 -7.97
C LEU A 21 -3.55 6.97 -9.11
N TYR A 22 -3.59 8.13 -9.73
CA TYR A 22 -2.76 8.47 -10.89
C TYR A 22 -2.14 9.85 -10.70
N SER A 23 -0.97 10.09 -11.30
CA SER A 23 -0.42 11.44 -11.39
C SER A 23 -0.66 12.02 -12.78
N PRO A 24 -1.21 13.24 -12.89
CA PRO A 24 -1.29 13.92 -14.18
C PRO A 24 0.08 14.39 -14.69
N GLN A 25 1.11 14.34 -13.85
CA GLN A 25 2.48 14.76 -14.17
C GLN A 25 3.36 13.60 -14.68
N ASN A 26 2.78 12.43 -14.96
CA ASN A 26 3.56 11.29 -15.44
C ASN A 26 4.22 11.60 -16.80
N PRO A 27 5.47 11.14 -17.02
CA PRO A 27 6.18 11.38 -18.27
C PRO A 27 5.41 10.91 -19.50
N THR A 28 5.41 11.74 -20.54
CA THR A 28 4.90 11.41 -21.88
C THR A 28 6.03 11.65 -22.89
N PRO A 29 6.32 10.73 -23.82
CA PRO A 29 5.68 9.42 -24.01
C PRO A 29 6.01 8.43 -22.88
N THR A 30 5.21 7.36 -22.79
CA THR A 30 5.45 6.23 -21.88
C THR A 30 6.84 5.66 -22.09
N GLN A 31 7.53 5.36 -20.98
CA GLN A 31 8.86 4.76 -20.97
C GLN A 31 8.80 3.37 -20.32
N SER A 32 9.69 2.47 -20.72
CA SER A 32 9.92 1.21 -20.01
C SER A 32 11.25 1.28 -19.26
N ILE A 33 11.27 0.74 -18.04
CA ILE A 33 12.47 0.59 -17.21
C ILE A 33 12.95 -0.86 -17.33
N PHE A 34 14.23 -1.01 -17.66
CA PHE A 34 14.91 -2.30 -17.68
C PHE A 34 15.08 -2.82 -16.25
N LEU A 35 14.68 -4.09 -16.03
CA LEU A 35 14.89 -4.78 -14.77
C LEU A 35 16.21 -5.56 -14.78
N SER A 36 17.05 -5.28 -13.79
CA SER A 36 18.32 -5.97 -13.59
C SER A 36 18.09 -7.43 -13.21
N ASN A 37 19.15 -8.25 -13.25
CA ASN A 37 19.05 -9.63 -12.81
C ASN A 37 18.70 -9.76 -11.31
N ILE A 38 19.02 -8.75 -10.50
CA ILE A 38 18.63 -8.71 -9.09
C ILE A 38 17.13 -8.50 -8.98
N ASP A 39 16.58 -7.54 -9.73
CA ASP A 39 15.13 -7.27 -9.74
C ASP A 39 14.34 -8.52 -10.17
N LEU A 40 14.83 -9.24 -11.18
CA LEU A 40 14.23 -10.50 -11.65
C LEU A 40 14.42 -11.69 -10.71
N ALA A 41 15.39 -11.65 -9.80
CA ALA A 41 15.64 -12.72 -8.83
C ALA A 41 14.84 -12.52 -7.53
N VAL A 42 14.43 -11.29 -7.22
CA VAL A 42 13.78 -10.88 -5.96
C VAL A 42 12.32 -10.50 -6.22
N THR A 43 11.60 -11.36 -6.94
CA THR A 43 10.20 -11.13 -7.34
C THR A 43 9.21 -11.57 -6.25
N PHE A 44 9.26 -10.96 -5.07
CA PHE A 44 8.27 -11.16 -4.02
C PHE A 44 7.74 -9.83 -3.49
N PRO A 45 6.45 -9.74 -3.11
CA PRO A 45 5.88 -8.53 -2.56
C PRO A 45 6.55 -8.16 -1.24
N VAL A 46 6.91 -6.88 -1.09
CA VAL A 46 7.40 -6.32 0.17
C VAL A 46 6.26 -5.62 0.86
N GLU A 47 5.89 -6.10 2.06
CA GLU A 47 4.79 -5.58 2.87
C GLU A 47 5.33 -4.85 4.10
N THR A 48 5.00 -3.57 4.26
CA THR A 48 5.42 -2.76 5.41
C THR A 48 4.19 -2.12 6.06
N VAL A 49 4.09 -2.24 7.38
CA VAL A 49 3.02 -1.64 8.20
C VAL A 49 3.64 -0.58 9.10
N PHE A 50 3.10 0.64 9.07
CA PHE A 50 3.51 1.75 9.92
C PHE A 50 2.36 2.15 10.83
N PHE A 51 2.63 2.25 12.13
CA PHE A 51 1.66 2.66 13.14
C PHE A 51 1.92 4.10 13.56
N TYR A 52 0.86 4.91 13.63
CA TYR A 52 0.94 6.31 14.01
C TYR A 52 -0.03 6.61 15.12
N GLU A 53 0.50 7.18 16.20
CA GLU A 53 -0.31 7.64 17.31
C GLU A 53 -0.95 8.99 17.04
N ALA A 54 -2.19 9.13 17.47
CA ALA A 54 -2.90 10.39 17.47
C ALA A 54 -2.25 11.33 18.51
N LEU A 55 -1.93 12.57 18.15
CA LEU A 55 -1.33 13.53 19.08
C LEU A 55 -2.33 13.94 20.18
N PRO A 56 -2.01 13.83 21.49
CA PRO A 56 -2.96 13.99 22.60
C PRO A 56 -3.79 15.28 22.62
N ASN A 57 -3.30 16.37 22.01
CA ASN A 57 -3.93 17.70 22.02
C ASN A 57 -4.09 18.29 20.59
N GLY A 58 -4.05 17.44 19.56
CA GLY A 58 -4.14 17.88 18.16
C GLY A 58 -5.59 17.91 17.65
N VAL A 59 -5.86 18.76 16.65
CA VAL A 59 -7.05 18.58 15.81
C VAL A 59 -6.85 17.30 15.01
N HIS A 60 -7.45 16.21 15.45
CA HIS A 60 -7.44 14.96 14.71
C HIS A 60 -8.33 15.11 13.47
N GLY A 61 -7.73 14.95 12.29
CA GLY A 61 -8.54 14.69 11.11
C GLY A 61 -9.30 13.38 11.31
N SER A 62 -10.48 13.26 10.70
CA SER A 62 -11.18 11.97 10.63
C SER A 62 -10.34 10.95 9.82
N THR A 63 -10.67 9.66 9.91
CA THR A 63 -10.09 8.65 8.99
C THR A 63 -10.27 9.05 7.53
N ALA A 64 -11.39 9.68 7.18
CA ALA A 64 -11.64 10.17 5.84
C ALA A 64 -10.69 11.32 5.45
N ASP A 65 -10.36 12.22 6.38
CA ASP A 65 -9.37 13.29 6.14
C ASP A 65 -7.97 12.73 5.93
N VAL A 66 -7.58 11.75 6.74
CA VAL A 66 -6.28 11.09 6.61
C VAL A 66 -6.20 10.35 5.28
N ALA A 67 -7.20 9.55 4.93
CA ALA A 67 -7.29 8.87 3.65
C ALA A 67 -7.20 9.87 2.48
N ARG A 68 -7.93 10.99 2.56
CA ARG A 68 -7.89 12.05 1.53
C ARG A 68 -6.50 12.67 1.40
N ARG A 69 -5.84 13.01 2.51
CA ARG A 69 -4.48 13.56 2.50
C ARG A 69 -3.48 12.57 1.94
N LEU A 70 -3.61 11.29 2.28
CA LEU A 70 -2.72 10.24 1.78
C LEU A 70 -2.87 10.06 0.27
N LYS A 71 -4.10 9.98 -0.25
CA LYS A 71 -4.36 9.91 -1.70
C LYS A 71 -3.69 11.06 -2.43
N ARG A 72 -3.89 12.29 -1.95
CA ARG A 72 -3.28 13.48 -2.55
C ARG A 72 -1.75 13.44 -2.49
N ALA A 73 -1.17 13.00 -1.37
CA ALA A 73 0.28 12.85 -1.25
C ALA A 73 0.83 11.82 -2.24
N VAL A 74 0.10 10.74 -2.52
CA VAL A 74 0.48 9.78 -3.55
C VAL A 74 0.42 10.40 -4.94
N GLU A 75 -0.72 10.98 -5.31
CA GLU A 75 -0.99 11.50 -6.66
C GLU A 75 -0.10 12.71 -7.03
N GLU A 76 0.06 13.65 -6.10
CA GLU A 76 0.71 14.94 -6.35
C GLU A 76 2.17 15.00 -5.92
N VAL A 77 2.64 14.10 -5.04
CA VAL A 77 3.99 14.16 -4.48
C VAL A 77 4.79 12.91 -4.74
N LEU A 78 4.28 11.71 -4.41
CA LEU A 78 5.03 10.47 -4.56
C LEU A 78 5.19 10.09 -6.04
N LEU A 79 4.09 10.07 -6.79
CA LEU A 79 4.08 9.61 -8.17
C LEU A 79 4.73 10.60 -9.15
N VAL A 80 5.08 11.82 -8.73
CA VAL A 80 5.78 12.79 -9.58
C VAL A 80 7.24 12.36 -9.84
N PRO A 81 8.11 12.22 -8.81
CA PRO A 81 9.45 11.68 -8.99
C PRO A 81 9.48 10.15 -9.13
N TYR A 82 8.50 9.43 -8.58
CA TYR A 82 8.43 7.95 -8.60
C TYR A 82 7.30 7.43 -9.51
N TYR A 83 7.15 8.03 -10.68
CA TYR A 83 6.11 7.71 -11.67
C TYR A 83 6.02 6.23 -12.05
N PHE A 84 7.14 5.49 -11.96
CA PHE A 84 7.21 4.07 -12.25
C PHE A 84 6.35 3.22 -11.28
N MET A 85 6.06 3.72 -10.08
CA MET A 85 5.18 3.05 -9.12
C MET A 85 3.72 2.95 -9.61
N ALA A 86 3.32 3.81 -10.55
CA ALA A 86 2.05 3.74 -11.24
C ALA A 86 2.10 2.86 -12.51
N GLY A 87 3.21 2.17 -12.77
CA GLY A 87 3.41 1.31 -13.94
C GLY A 87 2.87 -0.11 -13.76
N ARG A 88 3.16 -0.96 -14.76
CA ARG A 88 2.87 -2.39 -14.76
C ARG A 88 4.05 -3.17 -15.31
N LEU A 89 4.20 -4.41 -14.86
CA LEU A 89 5.18 -5.31 -15.43
C LEU A 89 4.64 -5.88 -16.74
N SER A 90 5.53 -6.04 -17.71
CA SER A 90 5.21 -6.66 -18.99
C SER A 90 6.35 -7.55 -19.42
N PHE A 91 6.03 -8.67 -20.07
CA PHE A 91 7.02 -9.48 -20.76
C PHE A 91 7.23 -8.93 -22.16
N ASN A 92 8.46 -8.53 -22.47
CA ASN A 92 8.84 -8.04 -23.78
C ASN A 92 9.25 -9.23 -24.67
N ASP A 93 8.48 -9.47 -25.72
CA ASP A 93 8.70 -10.61 -26.62
C ASP A 93 9.94 -10.47 -27.51
N GLU A 94 10.42 -9.27 -27.76
CA GLU A 94 11.63 -9.05 -28.58
C GLU A 94 12.89 -9.30 -27.76
N THR A 95 12.95 -8.75 -26.55
CA THR A 95 14.10 -8.89 -25.66
C THR A 95 14.06 -10.16 -24.82
N LYS A 96 12.91 -10.85 -24.79
CA LYS A 96 12.62 -12.02 -23.94
C LYS A 96 12.86 -11.77 -22.46
N ARG A 97 12.53 -10.55 -21.99
CA ARG A 97 12.71 -10.12 -20.60
C ARG A 97 11.46 -9.43 -20.06
N VAL A 98 11.28 -9.50 -18.74
CA VAL A 98 10.29 -8.67 -18.05
C VAL A 98 10.84 -7.25 -17.90
N GLU A 99 10.00 -6.26 -18.14
CA GLU A 99 10.26 -4.84 -18.00
C GLU A 99 9.14 -4.15 -17.22
N LEU A 100 9.46 -3.01 -16.61
CA LEU A 100 8.48 -2.17 -15.95
C LEU A 100 8.02 -1.07 -16.92
N VAL A 101 6.79 -1.19 -17.40
CA VAL A 101 6.17 -0.21 -18.30
C VAL A 101 5.55 0.91 -17.47
N CYS A 102 6.08 2.12 -17.57
CA CYS A 102 5.64 3.31 -16.84
C CYS A 102 4.43 3.98 -17.50
N ASN A 103 3.35 3.22 -17.66
CA ASN A 103 2.13 3.59 -18.41
C ASN A 103 1.09 4.40 -17.62
N ASN A 104 1.41 4.82 -16.39
CA ASN A 104 0.47 5.50 -15.49
C ASN A 104 -0.86 4.74 -15.27
N ALA A 105 -0.85 3.41 -15.34
CA ALA A 105 -2.01 2.58 -14.99
C ALA A 105 -2.43 2.73 -13.50
N GLY A 106 -1.61 3.39 -12.71
CA GLY A 106 -1.93 3.92 -11.39
C GLY A 106 -1.55 3.00 -10.25
N ALA A 107 -1.39 3.62 -9.08
CA ALA A 107 -1.21 2.98 -7.79
C ALA A 107 -2.57 2.52 -7.23
N VAL A 108 -2.61 1.43 -6.49
CA VAL A 108 -3.85 0.99 -5.81
C VAL A 108 -3.92 1.60 -4.42
N PHE A 109 -5.07 2.18 -4.09
CA PHE A 109 -5.39 2.68 -2.76
C PHE A 109 -6.57 1.93 -2.16
N VAL A 110 -6.46 1.58 -0.88
CA VAL A 110 -7.54 0.95 -0.12
C VAL A 110 -7.73 1.69 1.20
N SER A 111 -8.97 2.04 1.52
CA SER A 111 -9.36 2.49 2.86
C SER A 111 -9.85 1.30 3.67
N ALA A 112 -9.54 1.28 4.96
CA ALA A 112 -10.01 0.25 5.86
C ALA A 112 -10.40 0.83 7.22
N LYS A 113 -11.35 0.18 7.87
CA LYS A 113 -11.77 0.51 9.23
C LYS A 113 -11.60 -0.70 10.12
N THR A 114 -11.15 -0.46 11.34
CA THR A 114 -11.07 -1.46 12.39
C THR A 114 -11.80 -0.97 13.63
N ARG A 115 -12.41 -1.92 14.34
CA ARG A 115 -13.03 -1.68 15.65
C ARG A 115 -12.04 -1.68 16.81
N LEU A 116 -10.78 -2.05 16.52
CA LEU A 116 -9.71 -2.14 17.51
C LEU A 116 -9.11 -0.76 17.77
N SER A 117 -8.48 -0.64 18.94
CA SER A 117 -7.52 0.41 19.28
C SER A 117 -6.09 -0.02 18.91
N LEU A 118 -5.12 0.91 18.87
CA LEU A 118 -3.72 0.51 18.75
C LEU A 118 -3.25 -0.29 19.98
N GLU A 119 -3.79 0.01 21.17
CA GLU A 119 -3.45 -0.69 22.39
C GLU A 119 -3.83 -2.17 22.35
N ASP A 120 -4.92 -2.52 21.65
CA ASP A 120 -5.38 -3.89 21.45
C ASP A 120 -4.36 -4.74 20.66
N LEU A 121 -3.51 -4.09 19.85
CA LEU A 121 -2.46 -4.76 19.08
C LEU A 121 -1.24 -5.13 19.94
N GLY A 122 -1.18 -4.67 21.18
CA GLY A 122 -0.08 -4.93 22.11
C GLY A 122 1.17 -4.11 21.80
N ASN A 123 2.34 -4.71 21.99
CA ASN A 123 3.62 -4.03 21.75
C ASN A 123 3.95 -4.04 20.24
N LEU A 124 3.75 -2.89 19.58
CA LEU A 124 3.97 -2.69 18.15
C LEU A 124 5.43 -2.84 17.70
N SER A 125 6.38 -2.77 18.64
CA SER A 125 7.81 -3.01 18.37
C SER A 125 8.16 -4.49 18.26
N GLN A 126 7.22 -5.39 18.60
CA GLN A 126 7.40 -6.83 18.46
C GLN A 126 6.69 -7.35 17.20
N PRO A 127 7.29 -8.31 16.48
CA PRO A 127 6.63 -8.91 15.32
C PRO A 127 5.36 -9.66 15.75
N ASN A 128 4.24 -9.37 15.08
CA ASN A 128 3.00 -10.12 15.25
C ASN A 128 2.60 -10.74 13.91
N PRO A 129 2.55 -12.08 13.79
CA PRO A 129 2.26 -12.75 12.52
C PRO A 129 0.86 -12.43 12.00
N THR A 130 -0.06 -11.91 12.82
CA THR A 130 -1.43 -11.55 12.41
C THR A 130 -1.52 -10.16 11.78
N PHE A 131 -0.47 -9.33 11.83
CA PHE A 131 -0.45 -8.00 11.19
C PHE A 131 -0.59 -8.05 9.68
N HIS A 132 -0.36 -9.19 9.03
CA HIS A 132 -0.69 -9.38 7.62
C HIS A 132 -2.18 -9.12 7.30
N ARG A 133 -3.08 -9.18 8.29
CA ARG A 133 -4.50 -8.85 8.07
C ARG A 133 -4.74 -7.36 7.86
N LEU A 134 -3.86 -6.53 8.42
CA LEU A 134 -3.82 -5.07 8.21
C LEU A 134 -3.28 -4.72 6.81
N VAL A 135 -2.79 -5.70 6.05
CA VAL A 135 -2.22 -5.51 4.72
C VAL A 135 -3.26 -5.77 3.64
N HIS A 136 -3.46 -4.85 2.70
CA HIS A 136 -4.18 -5.20 1.47
C HIS A 136 -3.25 -6.05 0.60
N ARG A 137 -3.57 -7.34 0.51
CA ARG A 137 -3.04 -8.17 -0.55
C ARG A 137 -4.02 -8.08 -1.69
N PRO A 138 -3.66 -7.45 -2.82
CA PRO A 138 -4.45 -7.66 -3.99
C PRO A 138 -4.51 -9.16 -4.28
N GLY A 139 -5.66 -9.63 -4.77
CA GLY A 139 -5.88 -11.06 -5.02
C GLY A 139 -4.89 -11.62 -6.05
N LEU A 140 -5.07 -12.88 -6.42
CA LEU A 140 -4.37 -13.47 -7.57
C LEU A 140 -4.75 -12.67 -8.82
N TYR A 141 -3.85 -11.79 -9.27
CA TYR A 141 -3.98 -11.14 -10.57
C TYR A 141 -3.84 -12.20 -11.67
N THR A 142 -4.60 -12.03 -12.75
CA THR A 142 -4.56 -13.00 -13.85
C THR A 142 -3.32 -12.80 -14.74
N SER A 143 -2.71 -11.61 -14.68
CA SER A 143 -1.51 -11.27 -15.46
C SER A 143 -0.66 -10.17 -14.81
N LEU A 144 0.61 -10.10 -15.24
CA LEU A 144 1.55 -9.04 -14.85
C LEU A 144 1.03 -7.63 -15.20
N ALA A 145 0.28 -7.51 -16.30
CA ALA A 145 -0.29 -6.25 -16.77
C ALA A 145 -1.40 -5.72 -15.84
N GLU A 146 -2.04 -6.59 -15.06
CA GLU A 146 -3.07 -6.22 -14.09
C GLU A 146 -2.50 -5.93 -12.70
N THR A 147 -1.33 -6.48 -12.38
CA THR A 147 -0.68 -6.34 -11.08
C THR A 147 -0.13 -4.94 -10.90
N ALA A 148 -0.69 -4.17 -9.97
CA ALA A 148 -0.14 -2.88 -9.60
C ALA A 148 1.20 -3.06 -8.86
N VAL A 149 2.22 -2.32 -9.28
CA VAL A 149 3.55 -2.31 -8.64
C VAL A 149 3.50 -1.71 -7.23
N PHE A 150 2.54 -0.83 -6.97
CA PHE A 150 2.40 -0.14 -5.69
C PHE A 150 0.95 -0.18 -5.19
N THR A 151 0.78 -0.64 -3.95
CA THR A 151 -0.48 -0.55 -3.21
C THR A 151 -0.25 0.15 -1.89
N ILE A 152 -1.19 1.02 -1.52
CA ILE A 152 -1.20 1.68 -0.22
C ILE A 152 -2.55 1.52 0.46
N GLN A 153 -2.54 1.18 1.75
CA GLN A 153 -3.75 1.11 2.57
C GLN A 153 -3.69 2.11 3.71
N ALA A 154 -4.80 2.80 3.96
CA ALA A 154 -5.00 3.61 5.16
C ALA A 154 -6.04 2.93 6.06
N ASN A 155 -5.67 2.63 7.31
CA ASN A 155 -6.58 2.10 8.31
C ASN A 155 -6.91 3.17 9.35
N GLY A 156 -8.20 3.37 9.64
CA GLY A 156 -8.65 4.12 10.80
C GLY A 156 -8.96 3.19 11.97
N PHE A 157 -8.39 3.48 13.13
CA PHE A 157 -8.69 2.82 14.40
C PHE A 157 -9.77 3.57 15.17
N HIS A 158 -10.44 2.86 16.09
CA HIS A 158 -11.55 3.42 16.87
C HIS A 158 -11.13 4.61 17.75
N ASP A 159 -9.87 4.61 18.19
CA ASP A 159 -9.23 5.60 19.04
C ASP A 159 -8.62 6.79 18.26
N MET A 160 -8.91 6.94 16.96
CA MET A 160 -8.36 7.98 16.07
C MET A 160 -6.86 7.84 15.76
N HIS A 161 -6.31 6.64 15.94
CA HIS A 161 -4.97 6.29 15.49
C HIS A 161 -4.99 5.78 14.03
N TYR A 162 -3.83 5.77 13.39
CA TYR A 162 -3.70 5.46 11.96
C TYR A 162 -2.63 4.44 11.67
N ILE A 163 -2.90 3.59 10.67
CA ILE A 163 -1.89 2.77 10.04
C ILE A 163 -1.80 3.11 8.56
N TYR A 164 -0.58 3.37 8.11
CA TYR A 164 -0.26 3.34 6.68
C TYR A 164 0.45 2.05 6.37
N GLN A 165 0.10 1.50 5.21
CA GLN A 165 0.62 0.22 4.80
C GLN A 165 1.04 0.33 3.34
N LEU A 166 2.24 -0.13 3.07
CA LEU A 166 2.87 -0.08 1.77
C LEU A 166 3.10 -1.51 1.30
N VAL A 167 2.57 -1.85 0.12
CA VAL A 167 2.98 -3.04 -0.64
C VAL A 167 3.68 -2.56 -1.90
N ILE A 168 4.92 -2.99 -2.08
CA ILE A 168 5.63 -2.88 -3.35
C ILE A 168 5.68 -4.28 -3.94
N ASN A 169 4.99 -4.47 -5.07
CA ASN A 169 5.03 -5.67 -5.87
C ASN A 169 6.14 -5.50 -6.93
N PRO A 170 7.21 -6.30 -6.89
CA PRO A 170 8.21 -6.31 -7.94
C PRO A 170 7.68 -6.94 -9.23
#